data_AF-A0A1V6GMU4-F1
#
_entry.id   AF-A0A1V6GMU4-F1
#
_cell.length_a   1.000
_cell.length_b   1.000
_cell.length_c   1.000
_cell.angle_alpha   90.00
_cell.angle_beta   90.00
_cell.angle_gamma   90.00
#
_symmetry.space_group_name_H-M   'P 1'
#
loop_
_entity.id
_entity.type
_entity.pdbx_description
1 polymer ?
#
loop_
_entity_poly.entity_id
_entity_poly.type
_entity_poly.pdbx_seq_one_letter_code
_entity_poly.pdbx_strand_id
1 'polypeptide(L)'
;MKKTFVIICALAAAYTWADDLQKNVVPAERQVKRAFRTFGKENGSPRVLYVGNSITRHGPKPDIGWTNDCGMAASSIEKDYVHVNAAMVAKVKPNAEFACLNVADSLERKFSDPGWKPETYFKDVKAFKPDIVVFFFGANVAKTYDADPSASPRSFKDAVLALRDYLDTGKTTFLISEGFYIRPVLDAEKKAAAAARGDVFVTIDDFRRGADVHGRFNHPNDEGMQRIAERFFEAMAATLR
;
A
#
# COMPACT_ATOMS: atom_id res chain seq x y z
N MET A 1 42.54 21.37 40.71
CA MET A 1 42.46 20.38 39.60
C MET A 1 41.16 20.61 38.84
N LYS A 2 41.25 21.09 37.59
CA LYS A 2 40.10 21.46 36.75
C LYS A 2 39.44 20.20 36.18
N LYS A 3 38.12 20.06 36.34
CA LYS A 3 37.31 18.98 35.76
C LYS A 3 37.05 19.30 34.29
N THR A 4 37.58 18.48 33.39
CA THR A 4 37.29 18.55 31.96
C THR A 4 35.94 17.86 31.70
N PHE A 5 34.94 18.64 31.29
CA PHE A 5 33.71 18.11 30.73
C PHE A 5 33.95 17.75 29.26
N VAL A 6 33.79 16.47 28.91
CA VAL A 6 33.75 16.02 27.53
C VAL A 6 32.30 16.15 27.06
N ILE A 7 32.03 17.12 26.20
CA ILE A 7 30.76 17.22 25.48
C ILE A 7 30.84 16.24 24.32
N ILE A 8 30.10 15.13 24.43
CA ILE A 8 29.89 14.21 23.30
C ILE A 8 28.81 14.83 22.43
N CYS A 9 29.21 15.56 21.39
CA CYS A 9 28.31 15.94 20.31
C CYS A 9 27.91 14.67 19.55
N ALA A 10 26.68 14.21 19.76
CA ALA A 10 26.06 13.22 18.89
C ALA A 10 25.88 13.86 17.50
N LEU A 11 26.68 13.42 16.53
CA LEU A 11 26.46 13.70 15.12
C LEU A 11 25.14 13.04 14.71
N ALA A 12 24.08 13.83 14.63
CA ALA A 12 22.88 13.45 13.91
C ALA A 12 23.30 13.25 12.44
N ALA A 13 23.30 12.01 11.98
CA ALA A 13 23.55 11.71 10.58
C ALA A 13 22.43 12.37 9.76
N ALA A 14 22.77 13.43 9.03
CA ALA A 14 21.89 14.03 8.06
C ALA A 14 21.61 12.98 6.98
N TYR A 15 20.42 12.37 7.01
CA TYR A 15 19.94 11.58 5.88
C TYR A 15 19.87 12.54 4.69
N THR A 16 20.74 12.33 3.71
CA THR A 16 20.62 12.96 2.40
C THR A 16 19.31 12.48 1.80
N TRP A 17 18.32 13.36 1.73
CA TRP A 17 17.10 13.14 0.96
C TRP A 17 17.51 12.73 -0.45
N ALA A 18 16.92 11.66 -0.99
CA ALA A 18 17.21 11.29 -2.36
C ALA A 18 16.76 12.44 -3.28
N ASP A 19 17.63 12.89 -4.18
CA ASP A 19 17.29 13.93 -5.17
C ASP A 19 16.09 13.54 -6.04
N ASP A 20 15.80 12.23 -6.14
CA ASP A 20 14.62 11.67 -6.78
C ASP A 20 13.63 11.13 -5.73
N LEU A 21 12.61 11.92 -5.41
CA LEU A 21 11.49 11.52 -4.55
C LEU A 21 10.69 10.33 -5.11
N GLN A 22 10.79 10.05 -6.42
CA GLN A 22 10.08 8.95 -7.06
C GLN A 22 10.87 7.63 -7.01
N LYS A 23 12.04 7.62 -6.37
CA LYS A 23 12.82 6.40 -6.14
C LYS A 23 12.35 5.69 -4.86
N ASN A 24 11.78 4.51 -5.00
CA ASN A 24 11.61 3.58 -3.87
C ASN A 24 12.99 3.07 -3.44
N VAL A 25 13.39 3.38 -2.20
CA VAL A 25 14.69 2.99 -1.63
C VAL A 25 14.59 1.85 -0.61
N VAL A 26 13.39 1.29 -0.41
CA VAL A 26 13.16 0.22 0.56
C VAL A 26 13.07 -1.13 -0.17
N PRO A 27 13.81 -2.16 0.28
CA PRO A 27 13.71 -3.49 -0.30
C PRO A 27 12.29 -4.08 -0.21
N ALA A 28 11.90 -4.84 -1.21
CA ALA A 28 10.60 -5.52 -1.26
C ALA A 28 10.52 -6.72 -0.32
N GLU A 29 11.68 -7.26 0.08
CA GLU A 29 11.81 -8.51 0.79
C GLU A 29 11.54 -8.37 2.29
N ARG A 30 10.74 -9.30 2.80
CA ARG A 30 10.40 -9.52 4.21
C ARG A 30 9.85 -8.26 4.87
N GLN A 31 9.04 -7.49 4.15
CA GLN A 31 8.38 -6.30 4.70
C GLN A 31 7.47 -6.65 5.88
N VAL A 32 6.86 -7.83 5.88
CA VAL A 32 6.03 -8.34 6.98
C VAL A 32 6.27 -9.83 7.21
N LYS A 33 6.14 -10.29 8.46
CA LYS A 33 6.17 -11.72 8.82
C LYS A 33 4.89 -12.45 8.41
N ARG A 34 3.75 -11.75 8.47
CA ARG A 34 2.42 -12.24 8.06
C ARG A 34 1.80 -11.18 7.15
N ALA A 35 1.48 -11.60 5.92
CA ALA A 35 0.96 -10.71 4.87
C ALA A 35 -0.42 -10.16 5.21
N PHE A 36 -1.29 -11.02 5.74
CA PHE A 36 -2.67 -10.69 6.10
C PHE A 36 -2.80 -10.38 7.60
N ARG A 37 -3.50 -9.29 7.94
CA ARG A 37 -3.82 -8.90 9.33
C ARG A 37 -5.16 -8.20 9.39
N THR A 38 -6.06 -8.68 10.24
CA THR A 38 -7.35 -8.05 10.56
C THR A 38 -7.24 -7.10 11.75
N PHE A 39 -8.15 -6.15 11.84
CA PHE A 39 -8.33 -5.22 12.96
C PHE A 39 -9.75 -4.62 12.97
N GLY A 40 -10.10 -3.91 14.03
CA GLY A 40 -11.45 -3.37 14.22
C GLY A 40 -12.41 -4.40 14.81
N LYS A 41 -13.69 -4.31 14.48
CA LYS A 41 -14.73 -5.18 15.04
C LYS A 41 -14.77 -6.51 14.30
N GLU A 42 -14.47 -7.61 15.00
CA GLU A 42 -14.58 -8.96 14.42
C GLU A 42 -16.01 -9.25 13.95
N ASN A 43 -16.11 -9.87 12.77
CA ASN A 43 -17.38 -10.16 12.10
C ASN A 43 -18.22 -8.89 11.81
N GLY A 44 -17.55 -7.76 11.64
CA GLY A 44 -18.16 -6.49 11.31
C GLY A 44 -18.66 -6.40 9.86
N SER A 45 -19.35 -5.30 9.57
CA SER A 45 -19.81 -4.93 8.24
C SER A 45 -19.90 -3.39 8.12
N PRO A 46 -19.42 -2.79 7.01
CA PRO A 46 -18.76 -3.45 5.88
C PRO A 46 -17.36 -3.97 6.24
N ARG A 47 -16.87 -4.94 5.46
CA ARG A 47 -15.50 -5.46 5.54
C ARG A 47 -14.63 -4.77 4.51
N VAL A 48 -13.65 -3.98 4.95
CA VAL A 48 -12.74 -3.24 4.08
C VAL A 48 -11.37 -3.88 4.08
N LEU A 49 -10.88 -4.29 2.91
CA LEU A 49 -9.57 -4.88 2.72
C LEU A 49 -8.64 -3.90 2.00
N TYR A 50 -7.55 -3.50 2.66
CA TYR A 50 -6.48 -2.70 2.07
C TYR A 50 -5.38 -3.62 1.54
N VAL A 51 -5.29 -3.77 0.23
CA VAL A 51 -4.23 -4.52 -0.45
C VAL A 51 -3.17 -3.56 -0.93
N GLY A 52 -1.94 -3.75 -0.45
CA GLY A 52 -0.84 -2.94 -0.92
C GLY A 52 0.53 -3.45 -0.49
N ASN A 53 1.47 -2.57 -0.19
CA ASN A 53 2.86 -2.91 0.11
C ASN A 53 3.35 -2.22 1.39
N SER A 54 4.62 -1.83 1.46
CA SER A 54 5.20 -1.13 2.62
C SER A 54 4.42 0.12 3.01
N ILE A 55 3.83 0.83 2.04
CA ILE A 55 3.00 2.02 2.31
C ILE A 55 1.72 1.64 3.06
N THR A 56 1.17 0.45 2.80
CA THR A 56 0.00 -0.11 3.51
C THR A 56 0.39 -0.66 4.87
N ARG A 57 1.46 -1.47 4.92
CA ARG A 57 2.01 -2.00 6.16
C ARG A 57 3.42 -2.53 5.95
N HIS A 58 4.34 -2.05 6.78
CA HIS A 58 5.68 -2.61 6.93
C HIS A 58 5.93 -2.90 8.42
N GLY A 59 6.26 -4.15 8.75
CA GLY A 59 6.63 -4.54 10.11
C GLY A 59 7.99 -3.97 10.53
N PRO A 60 8.40 -4.07 11.80
CA PRO A 60 9.64 -3.47 12.26
C PRO A 60 10.86 -4.01 11.50
N LYS A 61 11.76 -3.11 11.10
CA LYS A 61 13.06 -3.39 10.47
C LYS A 61 14.13 -2.47 11.07
N PRO A 62 14.63 -2.81 12.28
CA PRO A 62 15.56 -1.95 13.03
C PRO A 62 16.83 -1.60 12.25
N ASP A 63 17.30 -2.50 11.37
CA ASP A 63 18.51 -2.30 10.56
C ASP A 63 18.45 -1.08 9.62
N ILE A 64 17.25 -0.59 9.30
CA ILE A 64 17.03 0.65 8.53
C ILE A 64 16.43 1.77 9.37
N GLY A 65 16.39 1.60 10.70
CA GLY A 65 15.81 2.55 11.64
C GLY A 65 14.28 2.64 11.58
N TRP A 66 13.60 1.57 11.14
CA TRP A 66 12.13 1.48 11.16
C TRP A 66 11.67 0.57 12.29
N THR A 67 10.94 1.12 13.27
CA THR A 67 10.51 0.38 14.47
C THR A 67 8.99 0.19 14.57
N ASN A 68 8.22 0.86 13.71
CA ASN A 68 6.76 0.77 13.72
C ASN A 68 6.26 -0.49 12.99
N ASP A 69 4.99 -0.85 13.21
CA ASP A 69 4.25 -1.87 12.45
C ASP A 69 2.98 -1.24 11.86
N CYS A 70 3.19 -0.36 10.88
CA CYS A 70 2.17 0.47 10.22
C CYS A 70 2.62 0.81 8.79
N GLY A 71 1.88 1.66 8.08
CA GLY A 71 2.33 2.20 6.80
C GLY A 71 3.67 2.94 6.91
N MET A 72 4.62 2.58 6.06
CA MET A 72 6.00 3.06 6.18
C MET A 72 6.10 4.57 5.98
N ALA A 73 6.92 5.22 6.82
CA ALA A 73 7.09 6.67 6.96
C ALA A 73 5.94 7.45 7.62
N ALA A 74 4.83 6.80 7.97
CA ALA A 74 3.93 7.35 8.98
C ALA A 74 4.63 7.41 10.35
N SER A 75 4.42 8.48 11.09
CA SER A 75 5.04 8.66 12.41
C SER A 75 4.42 7.75 13.48
N SER A 76 3.17 7.30 13.30
CA SER A 76 2.52 6.28 14.14
C SER A 76 1.48 5.47 13.34
N ILE A 77 0.88 4.46 13.98
CA ILE A 77 -0.17 3.65 13.35
C ILE A 77 -1.43 4.46 13.07
N GLU A 78 -1.79 5.39 13.96
CA GLU A 78 -2.96 6.27 13.82
C GLU A 78 -2.86 7.27 12.67
N LYS A 79 -1.67 7.39 12.08
CA LYS A 79 -1.37 8.32 10.99
C LYS A 79 -1.01 7.64 9.68
N ASP A 80 -1.01 6.31 9.62
CA ASP A 80 -0.91 5.65 8.34
C ASP A 80 -2.26 5.73 7.59
N TYR A 81 -2.22 5.66 6.26
CA TYR A 81 -3.43 5.89 5.47
C TYR A 81 -4.50 4.82 5.73
N VAL A 82 -4.10 3.61 6.13
CA VAL A 82 -5.01 2.48 6.40
C VAL A 82 -5.87 2.79 7.61
N HIS A 83 -5.26 3.21 8.72
CA HIS A 83 -5.96 3.49 9.97
C HIS A 83 -6.64 4.85 9.96
N VAL A 84 -6.07 5.85 9.27
CA VAL A 84 -6.75 7.13 9.02
C VAL A 84 -8.04 6.88 8.22
N ASN A 85 -7.97 6.12 7.12
CA ASN A 85 -9.14 5.78 6.32
C ASN A 85 -10.14 4.93 7.13
N ALA A 86 -9.67 3.92 7.85
CA ALA A 86 -10.51 3.08 8.70
C ALA A 86 -11.24 3.90 9.77
N ALA A 87 -10.58 4.89 10.39
CA ALA A 87 -11.21 5.81 11.33
C ALA A 87 -12.30 6.67 10.67
N MET A 88 -12.11 7.12 9.42
CA MET A 88 -13.15 7.82 8.66
C MET A 88 -14.33 6.91 8.36
N VAL A 89 -14.08 5.67 7.93
CA VAL A 89 -15.13 4.66 7.68
C VAL A 89 -15.89 4.35 8.96
N ALA A 90 -15.21 4.15 10.09
CA ALA A 90 -15.83 3.82 11.36
C ALA A 90 -16.76 4.93 11.89
N LYS A 91 -16.53 6.20 11.52
CA LYS A 91 -17.44 7.30 11.85
C LYS A 91 -18.81 7.15 11.19
N VAL A 92 -18.87 6.56 9.99
CA VAL A 92 -20.13 6.38 9.23
C VAL A 92 -20.69 4.96 9.31
N LYS A 93 -19.83 3.96 9.52
CA LYS A 93 -20.18 2.55 9.73
C LYS A 93 -19.45 2.04 10.98
N PRO A 94 -19.97 2.29 12.20
CA PRO A 94 -19.30 1.94 13.46
C PRO A 94 -19.02 0.44 13.67
N ASN A 95 -19.69 -0.42 12.90
CA ASN A 95 -19.50 -1.86 12.95
C ASN A 95 -18.55 -2.38 11.86
N ALA A 96 -17.84 -1.53 11.12
CA ALA A 96 -16.93 -1.97 10.07
C ALA A 96 -15.78 -2.85 10.61
N GLU A 97 -15.38 -3.82 9.81
CA GLU A 97 -14.21 -4.66 10.04
C GLU A 97 -13.16 -4.34 8.98
N PHE A 98 -11.90 -4.35 9.37
CA PHE A 98 -10.81 -3.94 8.49
C PHE A 98 -9.73 -5.00 8.42
N ALA A 99 -9.05 -5.05 7.28
CA ALA A 99 -7.86 -5.87 7.14
C ALA A 99 -6.86 -5.25 6.17
N CYS A 100 -5.59 -5.59 6.36
CA CYS A 100 -4.53 -5.28 5.40
C CYS A 100 -3.93 -6.57 4.83
N LEU A 101 -3.54 -6.51 3.56
CA LEU A 101 -2.83 -7.55 2.84
C LEU A 101 -1.61 -6.93 2.14
N ASN A 102 -0.41 -7.26 2.63
CA ASN A 102 0.83 -6.88 1.94
C ASN A 102 1.13 -7.87 0.81
N VAL A 103 1.34 -7.35 -0.41
CA VAL A 103 1.59 -8.11 -1.64
C VAL A 103 2.96 -7.87 -2.27
N ALA A 104 3.90 -7.22 -1.56
CA ALA A 104 5.22 -6.90 -2.09
C ALA A 104 5.99 -8.16 -2.49
N ASP A 105 6.13 -9.11 -1.56
CA ASP A 105 6.87 -10.37 -1.76
C ASP A 105 6.10 -11.46 -2.52
N SER A 106 4.90 -11.14 -3.00
CA SER A 106 4.01 -12.09 -3.67
C SER A 106 3.58 -11.56 -5.03
N LEU A 107 2.64 -10.64 -5.12
CA LEU A 107 2.21 -10.12 -6.42
C LEU A 107 3.30 -9.27 -7.05
N GLU A 108 3.77 -8.20 -6.40
CA GLU A 108 4.63 -7.20 -7.05
C GLU A 108 5.98 -7.77 -7.53
N ARG A 109 6.52 -8.79 -6.84
CA ARG A 109 7.80 -9.41 -7.20
C ARG A 109 7.69 -10.72 -7.97
N LYS A 110 6.57 -11.44 -7.90
CA LYS A 110 6.47 -12.83 -8.40
C LYS A 110 5.34 -13.07 -9.39
N PHE A 111 4.59 -12.04 -9.81
CA PHE A 111 3.48 -12.24 -10.75
C PHE A 111 3.92 -12.84 -12.10
N SER A 112 5.18 -12.65 -12.49
CA SER A 112 5.79 -13.24 -13.69
C SER A 112 6.30 -14.67 -13.49
N ASP A 113 6.34 -15.18 -12.25
CA ASP A 113 6.86 -16.51 -11.97
C ASP A 113 5.95 -17.59 -12.58
N PRO A 114 6.52 -18.65 -13.20
CA PRO A 114 5.74 -19.77 -13.69
C PRO A 114 4.84 -20.36 -12.60
N GLY A 115 3.54 -20.46 -12.88
CA GLY A 115 2.57 -21.03 -11.95
C GLY A 115 2.15 -20.11 -10.81
N TRP A 116 2.57 -18.83 -10.78
CA TRP A 116 1.99 -17.87 -9.84
C TRP A 116 0.48 -17.80 -10.03
N LYS A 117 -0.25 -17.89 -8.91
CA LYS A 117 -1.70 -17.75 -8.83
C LYS A 117 -2.12 -17.30 -7.43
N PRO A 118 -3.18 -16.50 -7.28
CA PRO A 118 -3.64 -15.98 -6.00
C PRO A 118 -3.88 -17.05 -4.92
N GLU A 119 -4.40 -18.22 -5.31
CA GLU A 119 -4.73 -19.33 -4.40
C GLU A 119 -3.50 -19.86 -3.68
N THR A 120 -2.30 -19.69 -4.22
CA THR A 120 -1.06 -20.14 -3.57
C THR A 120 -0.64 -19.16 -2.48
N TYR A 121 -0.85 -17.86 -2.68
CA TYR A 121 -0.29 -16.79 -1.85
C TYR A 121 -1.28 -16.19 -0.85
N PHE A 122 -2.59 -16.29 -1.13
CA PHE A 122 -3.61 -15.47 -0.47
C PHE A 122 -4.76 -16.29 0.12
N LYS A 123 -4.50 -17.54 0.51
CA LYS A 123 -5.53 -18.42 1.11
C LYS A 123 -6.18 -17.80 2.35
N ASP A 124 -5.37 -17.16 3.19
CA ASP A 124 -5.79 -16.64 4.49
C ASP A 124 -6.81 -15.48 4.37
N VAL A 125 -6.77 -14.72 3.27
CA VAL A 125 -7.69 -13.60 3.08
C VAL A 125 -9.03 -14.03 2.49
N LYS A 126 -9.15 -15.23 1.88
CA LYS A 126 -10.39 -15.66 1.20
C LYS A 126 -11.57 -15.78 2.17
N ALA A 127 -11.30 -16.14 3.43
CA ALA A 127 -12.33 -16.21 4.48
C ALA A 127 -12.88 -14.83 4.89
N PHE A 128 -12.12 -13.75 4.65
CA PHE A 128 -12.50 -12.39 5.03
C PHE A 128 -13.73 -11.91 4.26
N LYS A 129 -13.90 -12.31 2.99
CA LYS A 129 -15.03 -11.93 2.12
C LYS A 129 -15.29 -10.41 2.14
N PRO A 130 -14.36 -9.61 1.59
CA PRO A 130 -14.44 -8.15 1.66
C PRO A 130 -15.64 -7.60 0.88
N ASP A 131 -16.31 -6.61 1.47
CA ASP A 131 -17.34 -5.80 0.78
C ASP A 131 -16.68 -4.69 -0.05
N ILE A 132 -15.54 -4.18 0.43
CA ILE A 132 -14.75 -3.13 -0.24
C ILE A 132 -13.29 -3.57 -0.26
N VAL A 133 -12.64 -3.42 -1.42
CA VAL A 133 -11.21 -3.72 -1.59
C VAL A 133 -10.50 -2.50 -2.16
N VAL A 134 -9.45 -2.05 -1.50
CA VAL A 134 -8.57 -0.96 -1.94
C VAL A 134 -7.26 -1.56 -2.45
N PHE A 135 -6.94 -1.36 -3.72
CA PHE A 135 -5.67 -1.75 -4.32
C PHE A 135 -4.75 -0.54 -4.44
N PHE A 136 -3.71 -0.49 -3.62
CA PHE A 136 -2.69 0.56 -3.63
C PHE A 136 -1.28 -0.05 -3.61
N PHE A 137 -0.83 -0.51 -4.79
CA PHE A 137 0.48 -1.10 -5.00
C PHE A 137 1.00 -0.89 -6.44
N GLY A 138 2.22 -1.34 -6.68
CA GLY A 138 3.03 -1.21 -7.88
C GLY A 138 4.50 -0.84 -7.59
N ALA A 139 4.79 -0.35 -6.37
CA ALA A 139 6.09 0.21 -5.97
C ALA A 139 7.25 -0.80 -6.00
N ASN A 140 6.97 -2.09 -5.85
CA ASN A 140 8.00 -3.14 -5.83
C ASN A 140 8.09 -3.92 -7.14
N VAL A 141 7.28 -3.58 -8.16
CA VAL A 141 7.45 -4.14 -9.51
C VAL A 141 8.76 -3.62 -10.09
N ALA A 142 9.55 -4.50 -10.70
CA ALA A 142 10.85 -4.14 -11.27
C ALA A 142 10.70 -2.96 -12.26
N LYS A 143 11.61 -1.98 -12.22
CA LYS A 143 11.58 -0.84 -13.16
C LYS A 143 11.78 -1.27 -14.62
N THR A 144 12.45 -2.40 -14.85
CA THR A 144 12.61 -3.00 -16.17
C THR A 144 11.28 -3.39 -16.81
N TYR A 145 10.25 -3.69 -16.00
CA TYR A 145 8.91 -3.97 -16.53
C TYR A 145 8.32 -2.76 -17.27
N ASP A 146 8.49 -1.54 -16.75
CA ASP A 146 7.98 -0.34 -17.43
C ASP A 146 8.73 -0.03 -18.72
N ALA A 147 9.99 -0.45 -18.81
CA ALA A 147 10.79 -0.27 -20.01
C ALA A 147 10.38 -1.24 -21.13
N ASP A 148 10.04 -2.49 -20.78
CA ASP A 148 9.57 -3.50 -21.72
C ASP A 148 8.59 -4.49 -21.04
N PRO A 149 7.29 -4.17 -21.01
CA PRO A 149 6.26 -5.07 -20.48
C PRO A 149 6.15 -6.37 -21.27
N SER A 150 6.50 -6.34 -22.55
CA SER A 150 6.37 -7.48 -23.46
C SER A 150 7.36 -8.60 -23.17
N ALA A 151 8.46 -8.28 -22.47
CA ALA A 151 9.42 -9.28 -21.97
C ALA A 151 8.86 -10.11 -20.80
N SER A 152 7.78 -9.67 -20.14
CA SER A 152 7.16 -10.43 -19.06
C SER A 152 6.21 -11.50 -19.62
N PRO A 153 6.25 -12.75 -19.13
CA PRO A 153 5.33 -13.81 -19.56
C PRO A 153 3.87 -13.56 -19.11
N ARG A 154 3.65 -12.57 -18.25
CA ARG A 154 2.34 -12.14 -17.77
C ARG A 154 2.33 -10.63 -17.62
N SER A 155 1.26 -9.97 -18.05
CA SER A 155 1.09 -8.54 -17.80
C SER A 155 0.74 -8.25 -16.34
N PHE A 156 1.08 -7.06 -15.86
CA PHE A 156 0.69 -6.63 -14.52
C PHE A 156 -0.84 -6.46 -14.43
N LYS A 157 -1.50 -6.02 -15.50
CA LYS A 157 -2.97 -6.01 -15.65
C LYS A 157 -3.56 -7.39 -15.35
N ASP A 158 -3.05 -8.45 -15.96
CA ASP A 158 -3.58 -9.80 -15.75
C ASP A 158 -3.34 -10.29 -14.32
N ALA A 159 -2.22 -9.93 -13.70
CA ALA A 159 -1.94 -10.23 -12.30
C ALA A 159 -2.90 -9.51 -11.34
N VAL A 160 -3.19 -8.23 -11.62
CA VAL A 160 -4.17 -7.42 -10.88
C VAL A 160 -5.58 -8.03 -11.02
N LEU A 161 -5.99 -8.38 -12.25
CA LEU A 161 -7.28 -9.02 -12.51
C LEU A 161 -7.40 -10.38 -11.81
N ALA A 162 -6.33 -11.19 -11.81
CA ALA A 162 -6.33 -12.48 -11.12
C ALA A 162 -6.57 -12.31 -9.61
N LEU A 163 -5.87 -11.37 -8.96
CA LEU A 163 -6.09 -11.11 -7.53
C LEU A 163 -7.48 -10.53 -7.26
N ARG A 164 -7.94 -9.58 -8.09
CA ARG A 164 -9.29 -9.00 -8.01
C ARG A 164 -10.35 -10.10 -8.09
N ASP A 165 -10.31 -10.92 -9.12
CA ASP A 165 -11.30 -11.99 -9.36
C ASP A 165 -11.23 -13.07 -8.26
N TYR A 166 -10.05 -13.32 -7.69
CA TYR A 166 -9.90 -14.20 -6.53
C TYR A 166 -10.53 -13.63 -5.26
N LEU A 167 -10.52 -12.32 -5.05
CA LEU A 167 -11.10 -11.67 -3.87
C LEU A 167 -12.60 -11.39 -4.00
N ASP A 168 -13.11 -11.36 -5.23
CA ASP A 168 -14.50 -11.03 -5.52
C ASP A 168 -15.48 -12.02 -4.88
N THR A 169 -16.55 -11.45 -4.32
CA THR A 169 -17.68 -12.18 -3.72
C THR A 169 -18.96 -12.06 -4.56
N GLY A 170 -18.90 -11.36 -5.70
CA GLY A 170 -20.02 -11.00 -6.55
C GLY A 170 -20.74 -9.72 -6.12
N LYS A 171 -20.36 -9.14 -4.98
CA LYS A 171 -20.88 -7.86 -4.45
C LYS A 171 -19.77 -6.89 -4.04
N THR A 172 -18.52 -7.28 -4.22
CA THR A 172 -17.37 -6.52 -3.73
C THR A 172 -17.14 -5.28 -4.59
N THR A 173 -17.02 -4.11 -3.96
CA THR A 173 -16.56 -2.90 -4.63
C THR A 173 -15.03 -2.86 -4.65
N PHE A 174 -14.43 -2.72 -5.83
CA PHE A 174 -12.98 -2.55 -5.96
C PHE A 174 -12.62 -1.10 -6.30
N LEU A 175 -11.67 -0.56 -5.53
CA LEU A 175 -11.00 0.71 -5.77
C LEU A 175 -9.57 0.41 -6.19
N ILE A 176 -9.29 0.48 -7.49
CA ILE A 176 -7.96 0.25 -8.05
C ILE A 176 -7.29 1.60 -8.29
N SER A 177 -6.08 1.80 -7.80
CA SER A 177 -5.47 3.13 -7.82
C SER A 177 -4.13 3.21 -8.53
N GLU A 178 -3.75 4.43 -8.87
CA GLU A 178 -2.35 4.79 -9.15
C GLU A 178 -1.41 4.44 -8.00
N GLY A 179 -0.11 4.29 -8.28
CA GLY A 179 0.90 4.17 -7.23
C GLY A 179 1.32 5.53 -6.68
N PHE A 180 1.83 5.55 -5.43
CA PHE A 180 2.46 6.76 -4.88
C PHE A 180 3.66 7.20 -5.74
N TYR A 181 4.50 6.24 -6.11
CA TYR A 181 5.53 6.45 -7.11
C TYR A 181 4.93 6.36 -8.51
N ILE A 182 5.28 7.31 -9.37
CA ILE A 182 4.77 7.42 -10.74
C ILE A 182 5.35 6.29 -11.58
N ARG A 183 4.47 5.43 -12.06
CA ARG A 183 4.78 4.26 -12.90
C ARG A 183 3.80 4.23 -14.06
N PRO A 184 3.99 5.06 -15.12
CA PRO A 184 2.94 5.31 -16.12
C PRO A 184 2.41 4.05 -16.79
N VAL A 185 3.28 3.06 -17.03
CA VAL A 185 2.90 1.76 -17.60
C VAL A 185 2.03 0.97 -16.61
N LEU A 186 2.47 0.81 -15.36
CA LEU A 186 1.66 0.11 -14.35
C LEU A 186 0.35 0.81 -14.04
N ASP A 187 0.36 2.14 -13.98
CA ASP A 187 -0.83 2.94 -13.72
C ASP A 187 -1.84 2.82 -14.88
N ALA A 188 -1.36 2.81 -16.13
CA ALA A 188 -2.21 2.54 -17.29
C ALA A 188 -2.76 1.11 -17.28
N GLU A 189 -1.96 0.11 -16.94
CA GLU A 189 -2.41 -1.29 -16.84
C GLU A 189 -3.43 -1.49 -15.71
N LYS A 190 -3.26 -0.85 -14.55
CA LYS A 190 -4.24 -0.84 -13.45
C LYS A 190 -5.54 -0.13 -13.86
N LYS A 191 -5.45 0.99 -14.57
CA LYS A 191 -6.62 1.68 -15.12
C LYS A 191 -7.38 0.80 -16.11
N ALA A 192 -6.66 0.09 -16.98
CA ALA A 192 -7.25 -0.86 -17.91
C ALA A 192 -7.85 -2.09 -17.20
N ALA A 193 -7.26 -2.56 -16.10
CA ALA A 193 -7.84 -3.62 -15.26
C ALA A 193 -9.18 -3.17 -14.64
N ALA A 194 -9.21 -1.97 -14.05
CA ALA A 194 -10.43 -1.42 -13.47
C ALA A 194 -11.55 -1.29 -14.52
N ALA A 195 -11.23 -0.71 -15.69
CA ALA A 195 -12.16 -0.57 -16.79
C ALA A 195 -12.72 -1.90 -17.29
N ALA A 196 -11.92 -2.97 -17.30
CA ALA A 196 -12.33 -4.30 -17.77
C ALA A 196 -13.35 -5.01 -16.85
N ARG A 197 -13.57 -4.49 -15.64
CA ARG A 197 -14.50 -5.03 -14.65
C ARG A 197 -15.54 -4.02 -14.17
N GLY A 198 -15.49 -2.79 -14.67
CA GLY A 198 -16.34 -1.69 -14.18
C GLY A 198 -15.99 -1.27 -12.75
N ASP A 199 -14.77 -1.58 -12.30
CA ASP A 199 -14.28 -1.19 -10.97
C ASP A 199 -13.88 0.30 -10.98
N VAL A 200 -13.81 0.92 -9.80
CA VAL A 200 -13.45 2.35 -9.67
C VAL A 200 -11.95 2.52 -9.82
N PHE A 201 -11.51 3.41 -10.73
CA PHE A 201 -10.11 3.82 -10.80
C PHE A 201 -9.87 5.12 -10.02
N VAL A 202 -8.96 5.08 -9.05
CA VAL A 202 -8.65 6.19 -8.15
C VAL A 202 -7.32 6.83 -8.53
N THR A 203 -7.34 8.11 -8.90
CA THR A 203 -6.12 8.88 -9.16
C THR A 203 -5.62 9.59 -7.91
N ILE A 204 -4.33 9.86 -7.83
CA ILE A 204 -3.66 10.68 -6.80
C ILE A 204 -2.60 11.64 -7.41
N ASP A 205 -2.62 11.81 -8.73
CA ASP A 205 -1.62 12.59 -9.47
C ASP A 205 -1.53 14.06 -9.04
N ASP A 206 -2.60 14.60 -8.45
CA ASP A 206 -2.70 15.98 -7.97
C ASP A 206 -1.81 16.29 -6.76
N PHE A 207 -1.36 15.28 -6.00
CA PHE A 207 -0.50 15.51 -4.84
C PHE A 207 0.76 14.64 -4.78
N ARG A 208 0.82 13.47 -5.43
CA ARG A 208 1.91 12.48 -5.27
C ARG A 208 3.30 12.94 -5.73
N ARG A 209 3.43 14.15 -6.28
CA ARG A 209 4.71 14.77 -6.69
C ARG A 209 5.26 15.72 -5.64
N GLY A 210 4.44 16.19 -4.70
CA GLY A 210 4.79 17.22 -3.75
C GLY A 210 5.85 16.75 -2.77
N ALA A 211 6.87 17.59 -2.50
CA ALA A 211 7.84 17.31 -1.45
C ALA A 211 7.20 17.32 -0.06
N ASP A 212 6.11 18.08 0.12
CA ASP A 212 5.31 18.17 1.33
C ASP A 212 4.63 16.84 1.72
N VAL A 213 4.39 15.95 0.75
CA VAL A 213 3.79 14.63 1.01
C VAL A 213 4.83 13.50 1.16
N HIS A 214 6.11 13.76 0.91
CA HIS A 214 7.17 12.76 1.05
C HIS A 214 7.86 12.85 2.42
N GLY A 215 8.21 11.69 2.97
CA GLY A 215 8.91 11.54 4.24
C GLY A 215 10.13 10.66 4.12
N ARG A 216 10.49 10.03 5.24
CA ARG A 216 11.60 9.08 5.29
C ARG A 216 11.46 8.03 4.20
N PHE A 217 12.58 7.62 3.62
CA PHE A 217 12.63 6.59 2.59
C PHE A 217 11.83 6.91 1.31
N ASN A 218 11.54 8.18 1.04
CA ASN A 218 10.68 8.63 -0.06
C ASN A 218 9.24 8.07 -0.01
N HIS A 219 8.80 7.57 1.14
CA HIS A 219 7.43 7.10 1.34
C HIS A 219 6.52 8.27 1.74
N PRO A 220 5.19 8.14 1.67
CA PRO A 220 4.31 9.20 2.12
C PRO A 220 4.50 9.47 3.62
N ASN A 221 4.73 10.73 3.97
CA ASN A 221 4.72 11.15 5.37
C ASN A 221 3.28 11.24 5.91
N ASP A 222 3.08 11.73 7.13
CA ASP A 222 1.74 11.87 7.73
C ASP A 222 0.75 12.65 6.82
N GLU A 223 1.20 13.73 6.17
CA GLU A 223 0.37 14.52 5.24
C GLU A 223 0.04 13.72 3.96
N GLY A 224 1.02 13.03 3.38
CA GLY A 224 0.79 12.13 2.24
C GLY A 224 -0.17 10.99 2.58
N MET A 225 -0.01 10.38 3.76
CA MET A 225 -0.89 9.33 4.26
C MET A 225 -2.32 9.83 4.45
N GLN A 226 -2.49 11.04 5.00
CA GLN A 226 -3.79 11.68 5.15
C GLN A 226 -4.48 11.89 3.78
N ARG A 227 -3.79 12.46 2.79
CA ARG A 227 -4.37 12.70 1.46
C ARG A 227 -4.74 11.40 0.73
N ILE A 228 -3.92 10.36 0.88
CA ILE A 228 -4.24 9.01 0.36
C ILE A 228 -5.51 8.47 1.03
N ALA A 229 -5.62 8.58 2.35
CA ALA A 229 -6.78 8.10 3.10
C ALA A 229 -8.07 8.83 2.69
N GLU A 230 -8.01 10.16 2.55
CA GLU A 230 -9.13 10.99 2.11
C GLU A 230 -9.59 10.62 0.70
N ARG A 231 -8.65 10.50 -0.24
CA ARG A 231 -8.97 10.12 -1.63
C ARG A 231 -9.68 8.78 -1.72
N PHE A 232 -9.26 7.78 -0.93
CA PHE A 232 -9.97 6.50 -0.90
C PHE A 232 -11.31 6.59 -0.20
N PHE A 233 -11.44 7.39 0.86
CA PHE A 233 -12.71 7.59 1.56
C PHE A 233 -13.77 8.21 0.63
N GLU A 234 -13.37 9.23 -0.14
CA GLU A 234 -14.19 9.83 -1.20
C GLU A 234 -14.63 8.79 -2.23
N ALA A 235 -13.70 7.96 -2.71
CA ALA A 235 -13.98 6.95 -3.72
C ALA A 235 -14.94 5.84 -3.24
N MET A 236 -14.94 5.50 -1.95
CA MET A 236 -15.86 4.50 -1.39
C MET A 236 -17.18 5.08 -0.86
N ALA A 237 -17.37 6.40 -0.91
CA ALA A 237 -18.52 7.07 -0.30
C ALA A 237 -19.87 6.56 -0.83
N ALA A 238 -19.96 6.15 -2.10
CA ALA A 238 -21.18 5.57 -2.66
C ALA A 238 -21.51 4.20 -2.04
N THR A 239 -20.50 3.35 -1.82
CA THR A 239 -20.66 2.02 -1.20
C THR A 239 -20.94 2.10 0.30
N LEU A 240 -20.49 3.18 0.96
CA LEU A 240 -20.72 3.41 2.38
C LEU A 240 -22.11 4.01 2.69
N ARG A 241 -22.97 4.30 1.71
CA ARG A 241 -24.35 4.74 1.97
C ARG A 241 -25.20 3.53 2.31
#